data_AF-A0A2M6ZTS6-F1
#
_entry.id   AF-A0A2M6ZTS6-F1
#
_cell.length_a   1.000
_cell.length_b   1.000
_cell.length_c   1.000
_cell.angle_alpha   90.00
_cell.angle_beta   90.00
_cell.angle_gamma   90.00
#
_symmetry.space_group_name_H-M   'P 1'
#
loop_
_entity.id
_entity.type
_entity.pdbx_description
1 polymer ?
#
loop_
_entity_poly.entity_id
_entity_poly.type
_entity_poly.pdbx_seq_one_letter_code
_entity_poly.pdbx_strand_id
1 'polypeptide(L)' 'MRCGCIAISKVQCDICHRFLEYGERYLVVDDEGEQSQRFCLDCCLSRGYASYKTEKGEKIITFFPGD' A
#
# COMPACT_ATOMS: atom_id res chain seq x y z
N MET A 1 8.90 0.79 9.49
CA MET A 1 7.47 1.05 9.82
C MET A 1 6.58 0.90 8.58
N ARG A 2 5.34 0.40 8.71
CA ARG A 2 4.39 0.29 7.57
C ARG A 2 3.20 1.24 7.75
N CYS A 3 3.00 2.16 6.82
CA CYS A 3 1.96 3.19 6.87
C CYS A 3 1.04 3.14 5.64
N GLY A 4 -0.27 3.02 5.87
CA GLY A 4 -1.26 3.20 4.82
C GLY A 4 -1.46 4.69 4.51
N CYS A 5 -1.36 5.07 3.25
CA CYS A 5 -1.48 6.45 2.77
C CYS A 5 -2.51 6.56 1.63
N ILE A 6 -2.96 7.78 1.35
CA ILE A 6 -3.84 8.12 0.22
C ILE A 6 -3.09 9.06 -0.71
N ALA A 7 -3.09 8.76 -2.01
CA ALA A 7 -2.41 9.54 -3.02
C ALA A 7 -3.14 10.89 -3.23
N ILE A 8 -2.50 11.97 -2.79
CA ILE A 8 -2.96 13.35 -3.03
C ILE A 8 -2.20 14.02 -4.20
N SER A 9 -1.13 13.38 -4.69
CA SER A 9 -0.31 13.85 -5.80
C SER A 9 0.15 12.65 -6.64
N LYS A 10 1.01 12.90 -7.64
CA LYS A 10 1.62 11.83 -8.45
C LYS A 10 2.54 10.96 -7.58
N VAL A 11 2.00 9.84 -7.12
CA VAL A 11 2.76 8.79 -6.43
C VAL A 11 3.05 7.68 -7.44
N GLN A 12 4.28 7.17 -7.46
CA GLN A 12 4.66 6.03 -8.28
C GLN A 12 4.90 4.81 -7.39
N CYS A 13 4.39 3.65 -7.80
CA CYS A 13 4.68 2.38 -7.16
C CYS A 13 6.11 1.94 -7.52
N ASP A 14 6.89 1.53 -6.53
CA ASP A 14 8.30 1.14 -6.69
C ASP A 14 8.47 -0.22 -7.40
N ILE A 15 7.40 -1.02 -7.47
CA ILE A 15 7.43 -2.39 -8.04
C ILE A 15 6.90 -2.45 -9.46
N CYS A 16 5.68 -1.96 -9.69
CA CYS A 16 5.07 -2.00 -11.01
C CYS A 16 5.29 -0.71 -11.81
N HIS A 17 5.95 0.29 -11.20
CA HIS A 17 6.19 1.61 -11.78
C HIS A 17 4.94 2.38 -12.22
N ARG A 18 3.75 1.88 -11.85
CA ARG A 18 2.46 2.53 -12.14
C ARG A 18 2.32 3.80 -11.30
N PHE A 19 1.82 4.86 -11.92
CA PHE A 19 1.38 6.04 -11.20
C PHE A 19 0.00 5.78 -10.56
N LEU A 20 -0.13 6.19 -9.31
CA LEU A 20 -1.38 6.14 -8.58
C LEU A 20 -2.22 7.37 -8.90
N GLU A 21 -3.52 7.14 -9.04
CA GLU A 21 -4.52 8.18 -9.24
C GLU A 21 -4.84 8.89 -7.92
N TYR A 22 -5.37 10.10 -8.03
CA TYR A 22 -5.82 10.85 -6.86
C TYR A 22 -6.89 10.07 -6.08
N GLY A 23 -6.68 9.92 -4.77
CA GLY A 23 -7.57 9.15 -3.90
C GLY A 23 -7.26 7.66 -3.81
N GLU A 24 -6.33 7.13 -4.61
CA GLU A 24 -5.90 5.74 -4.47
C GLU A 24 -5.11 5.52 -3.18
N ARG A 25 -5.35 4.38 -2.53
CA ARG A 25 -4.61 3.97 -1.33
C ARG A 25 -3.30 3.30 -1.71
N TYR A 26 -2.29 3.46 -0.89
CA TYR A 26 -0.98 2.82 -1.07
C TYR A 26 -0.31 2.58 0.28
N LEU A 27 0.69 1.72 0.29
CA LEU A 27 1.50 1.42 1.46
C LEU A 27 2.87 2.09 1.32
N VAL A 28 3.30 2.75 2.38
CA VAL A 28 4.69 3.17 2.55
C VAL A 28 5.34 2.21 3.54
N VAL A 29 6.46 1.63 3.16
CA VAL A 29 7.30 0.81 4.04
C VAL A 29 8.60 1.57 4.25
N ASP A 30 8.78 2.06 5.47
CA ASP A 30 10.02 2.62 5.96
C ASP A 30 10.91 1.47 6.43
N ASP A 31 12.08 1.34 5.83
CA ASP A 31 13.16 0.47 6.30
C ASP A 31 14.18 1.38 6.99
N GLU A 32 14.58 1.08 8.24
CA GLU A 32 15.38 1.95 9.12
C GLU A 32 16.83 2.15 8.60
N GLY A 33 16.98 2.85 7.47
CA GLY A 33 18.26 3.12 6.82
C GLY A 33 18.19 3.31 5.31
N GLU A 34 17.07 2.94 4.66
CA GLU A 34 16.89 3.06 3.20
C GLU A 34 15.75 4.02 2.82
N GLN A 35 15.65 4.31 1.52
CA GLN A 35 14.55 5.12 0.99
C GLN A 35 13.22 4.40 1.21
N SER A 36 12.25 5.11 1.77
CA SER A 36 10.91 4.56 2.02
C SER A 36 10.25 4.09 0.72
N GLN A 37 9.89 2.81 0.68
CA GLN A 37 9.33 2.18 -0.51
C GLN A 37 7.82 2.39 -0.57
N ARG A 38 7.30 2.63 -1.78
CA ARG A 38 5.88 2.91 -2.03
C ARG A 38 5.27 1.79 -2.85
N PHE A 39 4.19 1.21 -2.36
CA PHE A 39 3.54 0.08 -3.00
C PHE A 39 2.06 0.39 -3.26
N CYS A 40 1.60 0.21 -4.50
CA CYS A 40 0.17 0.23 -4.80
C CYS A 40 -0.55 -0.97 -4.13
N LEU A 41 -1.88 -0.91 -4.06
CA LEU A 41 -2.67 -1.98 -3.44
C LEU A 41 -2.43 -3.34 -4.08
N ASP A 42 -2.39 -3.43 -5.41
CA ASP A 42 -2.10 -4.68 -6.12
C ASP A 42 -0.76 -5.31 -5.69
N CYS A 43 0.30 -4.49 -5.63
CA CYS A 43 1.61 -4.96 -5.18
C CYS A 43 1.61 -5.37 -3.70
N CYS A 44 0.84 -4.65 -2.86
CA CYS A 44 0.68 -5.02 -1.46
C CYS A 44 -0.03 -6.36 -1.30
N LEU A 45 -1.08 -6.61 -2.08
CA LEU A 45 -1.86 -7.86 -2.05
C LEU A 45 -1.03 -9.03 -2.56
N SER A 46 -0.32 -8.83 -3.68
CA SER A 46 0.54 -9.87 -4.27
C SER A 46 1.69 -10.27 -3.35
N ARG A 47 2.25 -9.32 -2.59
CA ARG A 47 3.33 -9.58 -1.62
C ARG A 47 2.84 -10.03 -0.24
N GLY A 48 1.53 -10.02 0.02
CA GLY A 48 0.97 -10.35 1.34
C GLY A 48 1.14 -9.25 2.39
N TYR A 49 1.46 -8.01 2.00
CA TYR A 49 1.47 -6.85 2.90
C TYR A 49 0.07 -6.34 3.24
N ALA A 50 -0.91 -6.66 2.39
CA ALA A 50 -2.31 -6.35 2.63
C ALA A 50 -3.18 -7.53 2.24
N SER A 51 -4.38 -7.59 2.81
CA SER A 51 -5.43 -8.51 2.38
C SER A 51 -6.79 -7.83 2.38
N TYR A 52 -7.66 -8.27 1.48
CA TYR A 52 -9.06 -7.90 1.51
C TYR A 52 -9.81 -8.86 2.41
N LYS A 53 -10.57 -8.29 3.34
CA LYS A 53 -11.52 -9.03 4.16
C LYS A 53 -12.92 -8.47 3.93
N THR A 54 -13.89 -9.36 3.77
CA THR A 54 -15.29 -8.95 3.70
C THR A 54 -15.84 -8.93 5.12
N GLU A 55 -16.23 -7.76 5.62
CA GLU A 55 -16.94 -7.62 6.89
C GLU A 55 -18.29 -6.96 6.64
N LYS A 56 -19.36 -7.57 7.15
CA LYS A 56 -20.75 -7.08 6.99
C LYS A 56 -21.15 -6.77 5.53
N GLY A 57 -20.55 -7.46 4.56
CA GLY A 57 -20.80 -7.26 3.13
C GLY A 57 -19.92 -6.21 2.45
N GLU A 58 -19.09 -5.48 3.19
CA GLU A 58 -18.14 -4.51 2.66
C GLU A 58 -16.74 -5.11 2.53
N LYS A 59 -16.05 -4.81 1.42
CA LYS A 59 -14.63 -5.18 1.23
C LYS A 59 -13.75 -4.17 1.94
N ILE A 60 -13.16 -4.58 3.05
CA ILE A 60 -12.20 -3.79 3.81
C ILE A 60 -10.79 -4.25 3.45
N ILE A 61 -9.89 -3.30 3.19
CA ILE A 61 -8.47 -3.58 3.03
C ILE A 61 -7.76 -3.42 4.36
N THR A 62 -7.03 -4.44 4.78
CA THR A 62 -6.23 -4.45 6.01
C THR A 62 -4.76 -4.58 5.64
N PHE A 63 -3.94 -3.66 6.13
CA PHE A 63 -2.48 -3.73 6.01
C PHE A 63 -1.91 -4.44 7.23
N PHE A 64 -0.99 -5.38 7.02
CA PHE A 64 -0.36 -6.11 8.11
C PHE A 64 0.87 -5.34 8.62
N PRO A 65 1.06 -5.24 9.95
CA PRO A 65 2.31 -4.70 10.49
C PRO A 65 3.50 -5.52 9.98
N GLY A 66 4.64 -4.86 9.78
CA GLY A 66 5.90 -5.56 9.57
C GLY A 66 6.32 -6.21 10.88
N ASP A 67 6.79 -7.45 10.78
CA ASP A 67 7.53 -8.11 11.86
C ASP A 67 8.87 -7.38 12.06
#